data_AF-A0A953W6H4-F1
#
_entry.id   AF-A0A953W6H4-F1
#
_cell.length_a   1.000
_cell.length_b   1.000
_cell.length_c   1.000
_cell.angle_alpha   90.00
_cell.angle_beta   90.00
_cell.angle_gamma   90.00
#
_symmetry.space_group_name_H-M   'P 1'
#
loop_
_entity.id
_entity.type
_entity.pdbx_description
1 polymer ?
#
loop_
_entity_poly.entity_id
_entity_poly.type
_entity_poly.pdbx_seq_one_letter_code
_entity_poly.pdbx_strand_id
1 'polypeptide(L)'
;EWAAEQAPSLWPSDALVRADARAAASEMHAGFAAVREAMSCNIRRRLESEPHWSADVRADLQQLFQLWERVLGRYGGPFLFGQRSIADAMYAPVCTRLRTYHVTIPKFAQTYCDVVFADATFREWERAGEDETWAIEQSEALYR
;
A
#
# COMPACT_ATOMS: atom_id res chain seq x y z
N GLU A 1 8.53 0.42 14.21
CA GLU A 1 9.58 0.72 15.21
C GLU A 1 10.38 -0.49 15.64
N TRP A 2 9.82 -1.51 16.31
CA TRP A 2 10.62 -2.67 16.78
C TRP A 2 11.57 -3.27 15.72
N ALA A 3 11.09 -3.53 14.51
CA ALA A 3 11.94 -4.05 13.43
C ALA A 3 13.10 -3.10 13.08
N ALA A 4 12.87 -1.79 13.13
CA ALA A 4 13.90 -0.78 12.86
C ALA A 4 14.92 -0.64 14.01
N GLU A 5 14.57 -1.04 15.23
CA GLU A 5 15.55 -1.15 16.32
C GLU A 5 16.54 -2.29 16.06
N GLN A 6 16.07 -3.38 15.44
CA GLN A 6 16.91 -4.52 15.05
C GLN A 6 17.72 -4.24 13.77
N ALA A 7 17.13 -3.49 12.84
CA ALA A 7 17.76 -3.11 11.58
C ALA A 7 17.51 -1.62 11.28
N PRO A 8 18.38 -0.71 11.75
CA PRO A 8 18.19 0.75 11.61
C PRO A 8 18.07 1.26 10.17
N SER A 9 18.59 0.49 9.20
CA SER A 9 18.50 0.79 7.77
C SER A 9 17.09 0.64 7.18
N LEU A 10 16.11 0.14 7.94
CA LEU A 10 14.72 0.02 7.51
C LEU A 10 13.98 1.36 7.41
N TRP A 11 14.56 2.42 7.96
CA TRP A 11 14.13 3.80 7.76
C TRP A 11 15.20 4.60 6.98
N PRO A 12 14.82 5.68 6.29
CA PRO A 12 15.77 6.61 5.69
C PRO A 12 16.82 7.09 6.70
N SER A 13 18.07 7.23 6.26
CA SER A 13 19.18 7.69 7.11
C SER A 13 19.09 9.18 7.44
N ASP A 14 18.63 10.00 6.48
CA ASP A 14 18.36 11.42 6.71
C ASP A 14 17.20 11.61 7.71
N ALA A 15 17.41 12.49 8.69
CA ALA A 15 16.47 12.68 9.79
C ALA A 15 15.12 13.28 9.35
N LEU A 16 15.12 14.20 8.39
CA LEU A 16 13.91 14.85 7.90
C LEU A 16 13.14 13.89 6.98
N VAL A 17 13.83 13.18 6.09
CA VAL A 17 13.19 12.14 5.25
C VAL A 17 12.58 11.05 6.12
N ARG A 18 13.27 10.62 7.19
CA ARG A 18 12.75 9.64 8.14
C ARG A 18 11.54 10.13 8.92
N ALA A 19 11.50 11.41 9.30
CA ALA A 19 10.33 12.00 9.94
C ALA A 19 9.12 11.96 9.00
N ASP A 20 9.31 12.36 7.74
CA ASP A 20 8.26 12.32 6.72
C ASP A 20 7.79 10.87 6.42
N ALA A 21 8.72 9.90 6.39
CA ALA A 21 8.39 8.47 6.21
C ALA A 21 7.57 7.90 7.37
N ARG A 22 7.91 8.25 8.61
CA ARG A 22 7.13 7.85 9.80
C ARG A 22 5.76 8.50 9.84
N ALA A 23 5.65 9.76 9.41
CA ALA A 23 4.37 10.44 9.30
C ALA A 23 3.46 9.72 8.30
N ALA A 24 3.96 9.40 7.11
CA ALA A 24 3.20 8.66 6.10
C ALA A 24 2.80 7.24 6.56
N ALA A 25 3.69 6.54 7.29
CA ALA A 25 3.36 5.24 7.88
C ALA A 25 2.27 5.34 8.96
N SER A 26 2.32 6.39 9.79
CA SER A 26 1.29 6.67 10.80
C SER A 26 -0.05 7.02 10.16
N GLU A 27 -0.03 7.79 9.08
CA GLU A 27 -1.21 8.12 8.29
C GLU A 27 -1.85 6.87 7.68
N MET A 28 -1.06 5.92 7.16
CA MET A 28 -1.60 4.63 6.72
C MET A 28 -2.22 3.82 7.86
N HIS A 29 -1.57 3.84 9.03
CA HIS A 29 -2.05 3.10 10.20
C HIS A 29 -3.37 3.66 10.74
N ALA A 30 -3.55 4.99 10.75
CA ALA A 30 -4.72 5.62 11.36
C ALA A 30 -5.80 6.05 10.34
N GLY A 31 -5.43 6.39 9.11
CA GLY A 31 -6.29 6.95 8.08
C GLY A 31 -6.84 5.93 7.08
N PHE A 32 -7.50 6.42 6.03
CA PHE A 32 -8.06 5.62 4.93
C PHE A 32 -9.06 4.54 5.39
N ALA A 33 -9.91 4.87 6.37
CA ALA A 33 -10.82 3.92 6.99
C ALA A 33 -11.82 3.33 5.97
N ALA A 34 -12.40 4.16 5.10
CA ALA A 34 -13.39 3.71 4.11
C ALA A 34 -12.74 2.79 3.08
N VAL A 35 -11.52 3.10 2.61
CA VAL A 35 -10.76 2.17 1.75
C VAL A 35 -10.47 0.85 2.47
N ARG A 36 -10.05 0.88 3.73
CA ARG A 36 -9.72 -0.37 4.47
C ARG A 36 -10.94 -1.24 4.75
N GLU A 37 -12.11 -0.64 4.92
CA GLU A 37 -13.38 -1.35 5.12
C GLU A 37 -13.90 -1.91 3.79
N ALA A 38 -13.96 -1.08 2.74
CA ALA A 38 -14.46 -1.47 1.43
C ALA A 38 -13.51 -2.43 0.69
N MET A 39 -12.21 -2.38 0.97
CA MET A 39 -11.18 -3.13 0.27
C MET A 39 -10.32 -3.94 1.26
N SER A 40 -10.76 -5.15 1.60
CA SER A 40 -9.95 -6.08 2.39
C SER A 40 -8.66 -6.49 1.66
N CYS A 41 -7.57 -6.80 2.37
CA CYS A 41 -6.34 -7.27 1.73
C CYS A 41 -6.44 -8.76 1.33
N ASN A 42 -7.34 -9.11 0.40
CA ASN A 42 -7.44 -10.46 -0.15
C ASN A 42 -6.47 -10.63 -1.33
N ILE A 43 -5.25 -11.09 -1.04
CA ILE A 43 -4.16 -11.25 -2.02
C ILE A 43 -4.51 -12.29 -3.10
N ARG A 44 -5.38 -13.25 -2.81
CA ARG A 44 -5.79 -14.31 -3.75
C ARG A 44 -6.86 -13.87 -4.73
N ARG A 45 -7.53 -12.75 -4.47
CA ARG A 45 -8.65 -12.25 -5.30
C ARG A 45 -8.17 -11.31 -6.39
N ARG A 46 -8.82 -11.38 -7.56
CA ARG A 46 -8.72 -10.40 -8.65
C ARG A 46 -10.12 -10.16 -9.21
N LEU A 47 -10.64 -8.95 -9.08
CA LEU A 47 -11.88 -8.54 -9.75
C LEU A 47 -11.58 -8.19 -11.22
N GLU A 48 -12.55 -8.47 -12.10
CA GLU A 48 -12.44 -8.16 -13.52
C GLU A 48 -12.76 -6.69 -13.83
N SER A 49 -13.47 -6.01 -12.93
CA SER A 49 -13.89 -4.61 -13.10
C SER A 49 -13.98 -3.89 -11.76
N GLU A 50 -13.78 -2.58 -11.80
CA GLU A 50 -13.89 -1.69 -10.65
C GLU A 50 -15.34 -1.62 -10.11
N PRO A 51 -15.59 -1.92 -8.82
CA PRO A 51 -16.88 -1.69 -8.17
C PRO A 51 -17.27 -0.20 -8.10
N HIS A 52 -18.54 0.06 -7.80
CA HIS A 52 -18.98 1.42 -7.51
C HIS A 52 -18.54 1.86 -6.11
N TRP A 53 -17.63 2.83 -6.04
CA TRP A 53 -17.16 3.41 -4.78
C TRP A 53 -18.07 4.51 -4.24
N SER A 54 -18.32 4.47 -2.93
CA SER A 54 -18.93 5.58 -2.19
C SER A 54 -18.07 6.84 -2.27
N ALA A 55 -18.66 7.98 -1.91
CA ALA A 55 -17.94 9.25 -1.84
C ALA A 55 -16.76 9.19 -0.87
N ASP A 56 -16.92 8.53 0.27
CA ASP A 56 -15.87 8.41 1.30
C ASP A 56 -14.68 7.57 0.81
N VAL A 57 -14.94 6.46 0.10
CA VAL A 57 -13.87 5.66 -0.51
C VAL A 57 -13.11 6.48 -1.56
N ARG A 58 -13.82 7.26 -2.38
CA ARG A 58 -13.18 8.14 -3.38
C ARG A 58 -12.34 9.24 -2.73
N ALA A 59 -12.82 9.81 -1.63
CA ALA A 59 -12.09 10.82 -0.87
C ALA A 59 -10.80 10.24 -0.26
N ASP A 60 -10.87 9.06 0.35
CA ASP A 60 -9.70 8.34 0.88
C ASP A 60 -8.67 8.04 -0.23
N LEU A 61 -9.13 7.54 -1.38
CA LEU A 61 -8.25 7.29 -2.54
C LEU A 61 -7.59 8.57 -3.04
N GLN A 62 -8.34 9.68 -3.10
CA GLN A 62 -7.77 10.97 -3.49
C GLN A 62 -6.68 11.43 -2.53
N GLN A 63 -6.92 11.33 -1.21
CA GLN A 63 -5.92 11.69 -0.20
C GLN A 63 -4.68 10.80 -0.30
N LEU A 64 -4.86 9.49 -0.50
CA LEU A 64 -3.78 8.54 -0.70
C LEU A 64 -2.90 8.94 -1.88
N PHE A 65 -3.51 9.22 -3.04
CA PHE A 65 -2.77 9.58 -4.24
C PHE A 65 -2.09 10.94 -4.12
N GLN A 66 -2.70 11.92 -3.44
CA GLN A 66 -2.05 13.21 -3.14
C GLN A 66 -0.82 13.03 -2.25
N LEU A 67 -0.90 12.16 -1.23
CA LEU A 67 0.23 11.83 -0.38
C LEU A 67 1.36 11.21 -1.22
N TRP A 68 1.05 10.18 -2.01
CA TRP A 68 2.04 9.49 -2.84
C TRP A 68 2.67 10.42 -3.89
N GLU A 69 1.87 11.21 -4.60
CA GLU A 69 2.37 12.19 -5.57
C GLU A 69 3.35 13.18 -4.93
N ARG A 70 2.99 13.72 -3.75
CA ARG A 70 3.83 14.65 -3.01
C ARG A 70 5.18 14.04 -2.62
N VAL A 71 5.18 12.84 -2.05
CA VAL A 71 6.44 12.22 -1.58
C VAL A 71 7.28 11.69 -2.74
N LEU A 72 6.68 11.05 -3.74
CA LEU A 72 7.39 10.61 -4.95
C LEU A 72 7.97 11.79 -5.72
N GLY A 73 7.23 12.89 -5.85
CA GLY A 73 7.73 14.12 -6.47
C GLY A 73 8.85 14.78 -5.68
N ARG A 74 8.79 14.74 -4.33
CA ARG A 74 9.80 15.34 -3.46
C ARG A 74 11.09 14.54 -3.37
N TYR A 75 11.02 13.20 -3.32
CA TYR A 75 12.18 12.33 -3.10
C TYR A 75 12.63 11.56 -4.34
N GLY A 76 11.91 11.67 -5.46
CA GLY A 76 12.33 11.19 -6.78
C GLY A 76 12.06 9.71 -7.06
N GLY A 77 11.46 8.95 -6.14
CA GLY A 77 11.24 7.51 -6.32
C GLY A 77 12.55 6.69 -6.32
N PRO A 78 12.50 5.38 -6.68
CA PRO A 78 11.33 4.63 -7.14
C PRO A 78 10.36 4.23 -6.01
N PHE A 79 10.83 4.18 -4.77
CA PHE A 79 10.01 3.99 -3.56
C PHE A 79 9.57 5.35 -2.98
N LEU A 80 8.61 5.38 -2.06
CA LEU A 80 7.97 6.62 -1.60
C LEU A 80 8.97 7.68 -1.09
N PHE A 81 10.07 7.24 -0.50
CA PHE A 81 11.13 8.10 0.06
C PHE A 81 12.50 7.83 -0.58
N GLY A 82 12.48 7.48 -1.88
CA GLY A 82 13.67 7.19 -2.67
C GLY A 82 14.10 5.73 -2.57
N GLN A 83 14.64 5.36 -1.40
CA GLN A 83 15.00 3.96 -1.10
C GLN A 83 13.85 3.24 -0.39
N ARG A 84 13.82 1.91 -0.55
CA ARG A 84 12.85 1.04 0.13
C ARG A 84 12.93 1.23 1.65
N SER A 85 11.78 1.36 2.29
CA SER A 85 11.66 1.59 3.73
C SER A 85 10.43 0.89 4.32
N ILE A 86 10.27 0.97 5.64
CA ILE A 86 9.03 0.51 6.32
C ILE A 86 7.79 1.23 5.79
N ALA A 87 7.90 2.48 5.30
CA ALA A 87 6.75 3.15 4.70
C ALA A 87 6.20 2.34 3.52
N ASP A 88 7.07 1.85 2.63
CA ASP A 88 6.67 1.03 1.49
C ASP A 88 6.06 -0.30 1.94
N ALA A 89 6.60 -0.91 3.00
CA ALA A 89 6.00 -2.11 3.60
C ALA A 89 4.59 -1.87 4.17
N MET A 90 4.34 -0.70 4.76
CA MET A 90 3.00 -0.30 5.25
C MET A 90 2.01 -0.06 4.11
N TYR A 91 2.48 0.43 2.97
CA TYR A 91 1.65 0.69 1.78
C TYR A 91 1.54 -0.51 0.82
N ALA A 92 2.36 -1.57 0.97
CA ALA A 92 2.27 -2.76 0.14
C ALA A 92 0.87 -3.43 0.16
N PRO A 93 0.18 -3.57 1.31
CA PRO A 93 -1.21 -4.02 1.34
C PRO A 93 -2.21 -3.06 0.67
N VAL A 94 -1.85 -1.80 0.44
CA VAL A 94 -2.68 -0.87 -0.35
C VAL A 94 -2.47 -1.13 -1.83
N CYS A 95 -1.23 -1.32 -2.28
CA CYS A 95 -0.94 -1.73 -3.65
C CYS A 95 -1.72 -3.00 -4.01
N THR A 96 -1.75 -4.01 -3.13
CA THR A 96 -2.54 -5.22 -3.36
C THR A 96 -4.03 -4.94 -3.46
N ARG A 97 -4.61 -4.09 -2.60
CA ARG A 97 -6.02 -3.67 -2.70
C ARG A 97 -6.33 -3.03 -4.06
N LEU A 98 -5.52 -2.07 -4.49
CA LEU A 98 -5.70 -1.39 -5.77
C LEU A 98 -5.73 -2.40 -6.94
N ARG A 99 -4.84 -3.40 -6.92
CA ARG A 99 -4.82 -4.50 -7.90
C ARG A 99 -6.00 -5.46 -7.76
N THR A 100 -6.29 -5.92 -6.54
CA THR A 100 -7.35 -6.90 -6.25
C THR A 100 -8.72 -6.38 -6.66
N TYR A 101 -9.01 -5.11 -6.39
CA TYR A 101 -10.31 -4.50 -6.65
C TYR A 101 -10.38 -3.72 -7.98
N HIS A 102 -9.37 -3.88 -8.84
CA HIS A 102 -9.32 -3.24 -10.16
C HIS A 102 -9.52 -1.72 -10.10
N VAL A 103 -8.93 -1.05 -9.10
CA VAL A 103 -9.12 0.39 -8.92
C VAL A 103 -8.45 1.15 -10.05
N THR A 104 -9.16 2.10 -10.67
CA THR A 104 -8.54 2.96 -11.69
C THR A 104 -7.61 3.97 -11.00
N ILE A 105 -6.31 3.88 -11.27
CA ILE A 105 -5.30 4.70 -10.58
C ILE A 105 -4.50 5.60 -11.53
N PRO A 106 -3.96 6.74 -11.04
CA PRO A 106 -3.05 7.58 -11.82
C PRO A 106 -1.77 6.83 -12.24
N LYS A 107 -1.18 7.24 -13.36
CA LYS A 107 0.03 6.59 -13.91
C LYS A 107 1.20 6.55 -12.91
N PHE A 108 1.42 7.62 -12.14
CA PHE A 108 2.51 7.63 -11.14
C PHE A 108 2.29 6.59 -10.04
N ALA A 109 1.05 6.39 -9.61
CA ALA A 109 0.69 5.42 -8.60
C ALA A 109 0.85 3.99 -9.15
N GLN A 110 0.50 3.77 -10.43
CA GLN A 110 0.77 2.51 -11.11
C GLN A 110 2.27 2.21 -11.14
N THR A 111 3.12 3.18 -11.53
CA THR A 111 4.58 3.01 -11.52
C THR A 111 5.09 2.62 -10.13
N TYR A 112 4.60 3.25 -9.07
CA TYR A 112 4.98 2.89 -7.71
C TYR A 112 4.51 1.48 -7.32
N CYS A 113 3.27 1.10 -7.66
CA CYS A 113 2.77 -0.25 -7.43
C CYS A 113 3.63 -1.30 -8.16
N ASP A 114 4.03 -1.03 -9.41
CA ASP A 114 4.89 -1.91 -10.19
C ASP A 114 6.27 -2.10 -9.53
N VAL A 115 6.84 -1.04 -8.95
CA VAL A 115 8.08 -1.10 -8.16
C VAL A 115 7.89 -2.00 -6.94
N VAL A 116 6.80 -1.85 -6.19
CA VAL A 116 6.49 -2.69 -5.03
C VAL A 116 6.34 -4.16 -5.44
N PHE A 117 5.62 -4.45 -6.52
CA PHE A 117 5.41 -5.81 -7.02
C PHE A 117 6.66 -6.44 -7.65
N ALA A 118 7.64 -5.62 -8.06
CA ALA A 118 8.93 -6.08 -8.54
C ALA A 118 9.89 -6.44 -7.39
N ASP A 119 9.67 -5.96 -6.17
CA ASP A 119 10.52 -6.25 -5.01
C ASP A 119 10.51 -7.75 -4.68
N ALA A 120 11.70 -8.32 -4.50
CA ALA A 120 11.86 -9.75 -4.22
C ALA A 120 11.21 -10.18 -2.90
N THR A 121 11.27 -9.32 -1.88
CA THR A 121 10.67 -9.60 -0.56
C THR A 121 9.15 -9.55 -0.66
N PHE A 122 8.61 -8.59 -1.41
CA PHE A 122 7.17 -8.54 -1.67
C PHE A 122 6.68 -9.79 -2.39
N ARG A 123 7.40 -10.27 -3.42
CA ARG A 123 7.01 -11.49 -4.15
C ARG A 123 7.04 -12.74 -3.27
N GLU A 124 8.00 -12.83 -2.37
CA GLU A 124 8.04 -13.91 -1.37
C GLU A 124 6.85 -13.83 -0.43
N TRP A 125 6.54 -12.64 0.08
CA TRP A 125 5.38 -12.40 0.93
C TRP A 125 4.05 -12.69 0.22
N GLU A 126 3.90 -12.28 -1.04
CA GLU A 126 2.71 -12.56 -1.86
C GLU A 126 2.53 -14.07 -2.04
N ARG A 127 3.59 -14.79 -2.42
CA ARG A 127 3.53 -16.25 -2.57
C ARG A 127 3.13 -16.95 -1.27
N ALA A 128 3.72 -16.54 -0.15
CA ALA A 128 3.37 -17.09 1.15
C ALA A 128 1.89 -16.84 1.50
N GLY A 129 1.35 -15.66 1.15
CA GLY A 129 -0.08 -15.33 1.32
C GLY A 129 -0.99 -16.12 0.39
N GLU A 130 -0.53 -16.46 -0.82
CA GLU A 130 -1.26 -17.33 -1.75
C GLU A 130 -1.35 -18.77 -1.25
N ASP A 131 -0.29 -19.26 -0.59
CA ASP A 131 -0.19 -20.60 -0.02
C ASP A 131 -0.99 -20.77 1.30
N GLU A 132 -1.54 -19.69 1.87
CA GLU A 132 -2.34 -19.76 3.09
C GLU A 132 -3.64 -20.57 2.88
N THR A 133 -3.88 -21.54 3.76
CA THR A 133 -5.03 -22.47 3.64
C THR A 133 -6.31 -21.97 4.29
N TRP A 134 -6.22 -20.93 5.12
CA TRP A 134 -7.36 -20.37 5.83
C TRP A 134 -8.00 -19.22 5.03
N ALA A 135 -9.23 -18.88 5.38
CA ALA A 135 -9.98 -17.80 4.74
C ALA A 135 -10.75 -17.00 5.80
N ILE A 136 -10.98 -15.73 5.49
CA ILE A 136 -11.83 -14.85 6.29
C ILE A 136 -13.13 -14.69 5.50
N GLU A 137 -14.22 -15.25 6.01
CA GLU A 137 -15.52 -15.27 5.33
C GLU A 137 -15.98 -13.86 4.93
N GLN A 138 -15.80 -12.87 5.82
CA GLN A 138 -16.17 -11.48 5.55
C GLN A 138 -15.39 -10.90 4.36
N SER A 139 -14.09 -11.19 4.25
CA SER A 139 -13.26 -10.75 3.11
C SER A 139 -13.60 -11.52 1.83
N GLU A 140 -14.04 -12.78 1.96
CA GLU A 140 -14.49 -13.58 0.83
C GLU A 140 -15.86 -13.14 0.30
N ALA A 141 -16.74 -12.60 1.13
CA ALA A 141 -18.07 -12.16 0.71
C ALA A 141 -18.06 -10.85 -0.11
N LEU A 142 -17.03 -10.02 0.03
CA LEU A 142 -16.94 -8.71 -0.63
C LEU A 142 -16.97 -8.81 -2.17
N TYR A 143 -17.95 -8.19 -2.82
CA TYR A 143 -18.11 -8.13 -4.29
C TYR A 143 -18.12 -9.51 -4.97
N ARG A 144 -18.76 -10.51 -4.34
CA ARG A 144 -19.21 -11.73 -5.03
C ARG A 144 -20.52 -11.49 -5.78
#